data_AF-A0AAE3AGE0-F1
#
_entry.id   AF-A0AAE3AGE0-F1
#
_cell.length_a   1.000
_cell.length_b   1.000
_cell.length_c   1.000
_cell.angle_alpha   90.00
_cell.angle_beta   90.00
_cell.angle_gamma   90.00
#
_symmetry.space_group_name_H-M   'P 1'
#
loop_
_entity.id
_entity.type
_entity.pdbx_description
1 polymer ?
#
loop_
_entity_poly.entity_id
_entity_poly.type
_entity_poly.pdbx_seq_one_letter_code
_entity_poly.pdbx_strand_id
1 'polypeptide(L)'
;MLELRILVDDIDYDSIAEYLIPAVAEKLRREEKGGILGNVLAGNPDVAASVARTVLGTMSQEQKDQLLVQLVTKNREKLLDKGNQAVRSRGIGVQLCDVAVRKL
;
A
#
# COMPACT_ATOMS: atom_id res chain seq x y z
N MET A 1 27.59 1.93 -3.76
CA MET A 1 26.16 1.60 -3.57
C MET A 1 25.97 0.17 -4.05
N LEU A 2 25.32 -0.68 -3.27
CA LEU A 2 25.01 -2.07 -3.64
C LEU A 2 23.48 -2.19 -3.81
N GLU A 3 23.03 -3.04 -4.74
CA GLU A 3 21.62 -3.33 -4.94
C GLU A 3 21.29 -4.71 -4.38
N LEU A 4 20.33 -4.77 -3.45
CA LEU A 4 19.74 -6.01 -2.96
C LEU A 4 18.36 -6.18 -3.61
N ARG A 5 18.11 -7.33 -4.24
CA ARG A 5 16.79 -7.67 -4.78
C ARG A 5 16.13 -8.71 -3.87
N ILE A 6 14.97 -8.34 -3.33
CA ILE A 6 14.14 -9.21 -2.50
C ILE A 6 12.95 -9.65 -3.35
N LEU A 7 12.74 -10.96 -3.46
CA LEU A 7 11.54 -11.54 -4.04
C LEU A 7 10.56 -11.83 -2.90
N VAL A 8 9.32 -11.37 -3.06
CA VAL A 8 8.25 -11.58 -2.09
C VAL A 8 7.15 -12.35 -2.81
N ASP A 9 6.76 -13.47 -2.24
CA ASP A 9 5.68 -14.34 -2.71
C ASP A 9 4.75 -14.68 -1.54
N ASP A 10 3.61 -15.32 -1.83
CA ASP A 10 2.62 -15.79 -0.83
C ASP A 10 2.14 -14.67 0.11
N ILE A 11 1.71 -13.56 -0.48
CA ILE A 11 1.24 -12.40 0.26
C ILE A 11 -0.18 -12.65 0.77
N ASP A 12 -0.33 -12.77 2.10
CA ASP A 12 -1.64 -12.78 2.76
C ASP A 12 -2.25 -11.37 2.73
N TYR A 13 -3.06 -11.12 1.71
CA TYR A 13 -3.76 -9.87 1.50
C TYR A 13 -4.80 -9.53 2.57
N ASP A 14 -5.32 -10.53 3.28
CA ASP A 14 -6.30 -10.31 4.34
C ASP A 14 -5.59 -9.77 5.59
N SER A 15 -4.39 -10.27 5.91
CA SER A 15 -3.56 -9.76 7.01
C SER A 15 -3.13 -8.30 6.83
N ILE A 16 -2.99 -7.83 5.58
CA ILE A 16 -2.56 -6.46 5.25
C ILE A 16 -3.71 -5.56 4.76
N ALA A 17 -4.95 -6.05 4.80
CA ALA A 17 -6.11 -5.33 4.27
C ALA A 17 -6.27 -3.94 4.91
N GLU A 18 -5.99 -3.79 6.21
CA GLU A 18 -6.04 -2.51 6.92
C GLU A 18 -5.11 -1.44 6.34
N TYR A 19 -3.98 -1.85 5.75
CA TYR A 19 -3.04 -0.95 5.08
C TYR A 19 -3.45 -0.65 3.63
N LEU A 20 -4.17 -1.57 2.99
CA LEU A 20 -4.64 -1.44 1.61
C LEU A 20 -5.94 -0.65 1.50
N ILE A 21 -6.83 -0.74 2.49
CA ILE A 21 -8.13 -0.04 2.54
C ILE A 21 -7.97 1.47 2.28
N PRO A 22 -7.04 2.21 2.94
CA PRO A 22 -6.84 3.62 2.64
C PRO A 22 -6.45 3.89 1.18
N ALA A 23 -5.61 3.03 0.59
CA ALA A 23 -5.19 3.16 -0.80
C ALA A 23 -6.35 2.92 -1.78
N VAL A 24 -7.20 1.93 -1.49
CA VAL A 24 -8.42 1.65 -2.26
C VAL A 24 -9.42 2.79 -2.12
N ALA A 25 -9.69 3.24 -0.90
CA ALA A 25 -10.60 4.37 -0.65
C ALA A 25 -10.13 5.65 -1.35
N GLU A 26 -8.81 5.92 -1.37
CA GLU A 26 -8.24 7.04 -2.09
C GLU A 26 -8.41 6.91 -3.61
N LYS A 27 -8.24 5.70 -4.18
CA LYS A 27 -8.52 5.45 -5.60
C LYS A 27 -9.99 5.67 -5.94
N LEU A 28 -10.90 5.07 -5.18
CA LEU A 28 -12.35 5.23 -5.38
C LEU A 28 -12.77 6.70 -5.30
N ARG A 29 -12.26 7.45 -4.32
CA ARG A 29 -12.50 8.89 -4.22
C ARG A 29 -11.97 9.69 -5.40
N ARG A 30 -10.92 9.23 -6.09
CA ARG A 30 -10.36 9.88 -7.28
C ARG A 30 -11.14 9.51 -8.54
N GLU A 31 -11.58 8.27 -8.65
CA GLU A 31 -12.35 7.74 -9.79
C GLU A 31 -13.79 8.23 -9.78
N GLU A 32 -14.42 8.39 -8.61
CA GLU A 32 -15.81 8.86 -8.47
C GLU A 32 -15.95 10.37 -8.25
N LYS A 33 -14.91 11.17 -8.54
CA LYS A 33 -14.98 12.64 -8.44
C LYS A 33 -16.05 13.18 -9.41
N GLY A 34 -17.27 13.37 -8.90
CA GLY A 34 -18.40 13.94 -9.62
C GLY A 34 -19.74 13.20 -9.43
N GLY A 35 -19.74 11.98 -8.88
CA GLY A 35 -20.95 11.20 -8.61
C GLY A 35 -21.52 11.38 -7.20
N ILE A 36 -22.79 11.02 -7.01
CA ILE A 36 -23.48 11.04 -5.70
C ILE A 36 -22.71 10.19 -4.67
N LEU A 37 -22.13 9.06 -5.09
CA LEU A 37 -21.30 8.19 -4.27
C LEU A 37 -19.99 8.87 -3.82
N GLY A 38 -19.32 9.63 -4.70
CA GLY A 38 -18.09 10.36 -4.36
C GLY A 38 -18.29 11.36 -3.20
N ASN A 39 -19.45 12.03 -3.14
CA ASN A 39 -19.79 12.95 -2.06
C ASN A 39 -20.12 12.24 -0.74
N VAL A 40 -20.78 11.08 -0.79
CA VAL A 40 -21.10 10.26 0.39
C VAL A 40 -19.83 9.61 0.97
N LEU A 41 -18.94 9.12 0.11
CA LEU A 41 -17.64 8.54 0.51
C LEU A 41 -16.64 9.59 1.00
N ALA A 42 -16.77 10.84 0.54
CA ALA A 42 -16.01 11.97 1.06
C ALA A 42 -16.52 12.43 2.43
N GLY A 43 -17.83 12.37 2.66
CA GLY A 43 -18.49 12.79 3.90
C GLY A 43 -18.46 11.75 5.03
N ASN A 44 -18.25 10.45 4.73
CA ASN A 44 -18.24 9.38 5.73
C ASN A 44 -17.03 8.44 5.57
N PRO A 45 -15.99 8.56 6.40
CA PRO A 45 -14.80 7.71 6.33
C PRO A 45 -15.11 6.23 6.63
N ASP A 46 -16.07 5.94 7.50
CA ASP A 46 -16.47 4.56 7.84
C ASP A 46 -17.16 3.86 6.66
N VAL A 47 -18.00 4.59 5.92
CA VAL A 47 -18.65 4.09 4.70
C VAL A 47 -17.59 3.86 3.61
N ALA A 48 -16.63 4.78 3.47
CA ALA A 48 -15.53 4.62 2.53
C ALA A 48 -14.65 3.40 2.86
N ALA A 49 -14.37 3.15 4.14
CA ALA A 49 -13.62 1.98 4.58
C ALA A 49 -14.39 0.67 4.32
N SER A 50 -15.70 0.65 4.57
CA SER A 50 -16.55 -0.51 4.29
C SER A 50 -16.60 -0.85 2.80
N VAL A 51 -16.83 0.16 1.95
CA VAL A 51 -16.83 -0.03 0.49
C VAL A 51 -15.45 -0.46 -0.01
N ALA A 52 -14.38 0.15 0.50
CA ALA A 52 -13.01 -0.22 0.15
C ALA A 52 -12.67 -1.67 0.56
N ARG A 53 -13.17 -2.17 1.71
CA ARG A 53 -13.04 -3.58 2.09
C ARG A 53 -13.74 -4.50 1.10
N THR A 54 -14.98 -4.19 0.73
CA THR A 54 -15.74 -4.98 -0.26
C THR A 54 -15.01 -5.02 -1.60
N VAL A 55 -14.56 -3.86 -2.09
CA VAL A 55 -13.82 -3.77 -3.35
C VAL A 55 -12.51 -4.57 -3.28
N LEU A 56 -11.73 -4.41 -2.21
CA LEU A 56 -10.52 -5.19 -1.99
C LEU A 56 -10.80 -6.70 -1.96
N GLY A 57 -11.92 -7.14 -1.39
CA GLY A 57 -12.35 -8.54 -1.39
C GLY A 57 -12.69 -9.08 -2.78
N THR A 58 -13.24 -8.24 -3.67
CA THR A 58 -13.61 -8.62 -5.04
C THR A 58 -12.49 -8.50 -6.07
N MET A 59 -11.37 -7.86 -5.72
CA MET A 59 -10.25 -7.64 -6.63
C MET A 59 -9.49 -8.94 -6.93
N SER A 60 -9.02 -9.07 -8.18
CA SER A 60 -8.10 -10.15 -8.55
C SER A 60 -6.76 -10.00 -7.82
N GLN A 61 -5.99 -11.09 -7.73
CA GLN A 61 -4.63 -11.03 -7.15
C GLN A 61 -3.75 -10.00 -7.87
N GLU A 62 -3.84 -9.91 -9.20
CA GLU A 62 -3.09 -8.92 -9.98
C GLU A 62 -3.45 -7.48 -9.60
N GLN A 63 -4.73 -7.19 -9.37
CA GLN A 63 -5.16 -5.87 -8.92
C GLN A 63 -4.66 -5.54 -7.51
N LYS A 64 -4.63 -6.54 -6.61
CA LYS A 64 -4.06 -6.41 -5.26
C LYS A 64 -2.55 -6.18 -5.30
N ASP A 65 -1.84 -6.92 -6.16
CA ASP A 65 -0.39 -6.73 -6.39
C ASP A 65 -0.10 -5.30 -6.87
N GLN A 66 -0.89 -4.80 -7.83
CA GLN A 66 -0.74 -3.42 -8.32
C GLN A 66 -1.00 -2.37 -7.23
N LEU A 67 -2.01 -2.58 -6.37
CA LEU A 67 -2.25 -1.71 -5.22
C LEU A 67 -1.08 -1.70 -4.25
N LEU A 68 -0.50 -2.88 -3.98
CA LEU A 68 0.65 -3.01 -3.10
C LEU A 68 1.88 -2.28 -3.67
N VAL A 69 2.16 -2.43 -4.96
CA VAL A 69 3.25 -1.70 -5.65
C VAL A 69 3.06 -0.20 -5.49
N GLN A 70 1.84 0.31 -5.70
CA GLN A 70 1.53 1.73 -5.53
C GLN A 70 1.66 2.18 -4.07
N LEU A 71 1.21 1.37 -3.11
CA LEU A 71 1.30 1.68 -1.69
C LEU A 71 2.76 1.76 -1.24
N VAL A 72 3.59 0.80 -1.64
CA VAL A 72 5.03 0.81 -1.34
C VAL A 72 5.71 2.03 -1.97
N THR A 73 5.37 2.34 -3.23
CA THR A 73 5.93 3.50 -3.93
C THR A 73 5.57 4.81 -3.23
N LYS A 74 4.31 4.97 -2.81
CA LYS A 74 3.85 6.16 -2.07
C LYS A 74 4.49 6.26 -0.67
N ASN A 75 4.73 5.13 -0.01
CA ASN A 75 5.29 5.08 1.35
C ASN A 75 6.80 4.81 1.36
N ARG A 76 7.49 5.04 0.24
CA ARG A 76 8.92 4.76 0.06
C ARG A 76 9.77 5.34 1.19
N GLU A 77 9.60 6.61 1.53
CA GLU A 77 10.36 7.27 2.60
C GLU A 77 10.13 6.61 3.95
N LYS A 78 8.87 6.33 4.29
CA LYS A 78 8.51 5.66 5.56
C LYS A 78 9.09 4.25 5.65
N LEU A 79 9.18 3.53 4.53
CA LEU A 79 9.82 2.21 4.47
C LEU A 79 11.33 2.31 4.65
N LEU A 80 11.97 3.31 4.03
CA LEU A 80 13.40 3.57 4.21
C LEU A 80 13.71 3.95 5.66
N ASP A 81 12.90 4.80 6.28
CA ASP A 81 13.08 5.20 7.68
C ASP A 81 12.97 4.01 8.62
N LYS A 82 11.92 3.19 8.48
CA LYS A 82 11.71 1.98 9.28
C LYS A 82 12.82 0.96 9.06
N GLY A 83 13.24 0.75 7.82
CA GLY A 83 14.32 -0.17 7.49
C GLY A 83 15.66 0.30 8.06
N ASN A 84 15.99 1.59 7.91
CA ASN A 84 17.17 2.20 8.50
C ASN A 84 17.15 2.13 10.04
N GLN A 85 15.98 2.37 10.67
CA GLN A 85 15.82 2.20 12.11
C GLN A 85 16.07 0.75 12.55
N ALA A 86 15.53 -0.24 11.83
CA ALA A 86 15.72 -1.65 12.14
C ALA A 86 17.20 -2.07 12.04
N VAL A 87 17.90 -1.64 10.99
CA VAL A 87 19.33 -1.90 10.79
C VAL A 87 20.17 -1.23 11.89
N ARG A 88 19.90 0.04 12.19
CA ARG A 88 20.59 0.78 13.27
C ARG A 88 20.36 0.17 14.65
N SER A 89 19.13 -0.27 14.95
CA SER A 89 18.80 -0.90 16.24
C SER A 89 19.57 -2.20 16.49
N ARG A 90 20.10 -2.82 15.43
CA ARG A 90 20.92 -4.02 15.47
C ARG A 90 22.42 -3.72 15.39
N GLY A 91 22.81 -2.45 15.43
CA GLY A 91 24.21 -2.02 15.33
C GLY A 91 24.84 -2.23 13.95
N ILE A 92 24.03 -2.48 12.92
CA ILE A 92 24.52 -2.73 11.57
C ILE A 92 24.80 -1.39 10.89
N GLY A 93 26.02 -1.19 10.41
CA GLY A 93 26.46 0.04 9.73
C GLY A 93 26.04 0.12 8.26
N VAL A 94 24.75 -0.03 7.97
CA VAL A 94 24.20 0.05 6.60
C VAL A 94 23.13 1.13 6.52
N GLN A 95 23.06 1.82 5.38
CA GLN A 95 22.00 2.76 5.06
C GLN A 95 21.24 2.27 3.82
N LEU A 96 19.93 2.10 3.97
CA LEU A 96 19.01 1.91 2.86
C LEU A 96 18.77 3.28 2.22
N CYS A 97 19.13 3.40 0.94
CA CYS A 97 19.04 4.64 0.18
C CYS A 97 17.85 4.68 -0.79
N ASP A 98 17.37 3.51 -1.23
CA ASP A 98 16.26 3.37 -2.18
C ASP A 98 15.48 2.07 -1.89
N VAL A 99 14.18 2.10 -2.16
CA VAL A 99 13.33 0.91 -2.28
C VAL A 99 12.49 1.06 -3.56
N ALA A 100 12.61 0.06 -4.42
CA ALA A 100 11.83 -0.07 -5.63
C ALA A 100 11.07 -1.39 -5.60
N VAL A 101 9.80 -1.36 -6.00
CA VAL A 101 8.95 -2.55 -6.09
C VAL A 101 8.35 -2.60 -7.48
N ARG A 102 8.37 -3.79 -8.07
CA ARG A 102 7.72 -4.09 -9.35
C ARG A 102 7.12 -5.49 -9.29
N LYS A 103 5.98 -5.66 -9.95
CA LYS A 103 5.48 -7.00 -10.26
C LYS A 103 6.39 -7.61 -11.33
N LEU A 104 6.81 -8.86 -11.11
CA LEU A 104 7.56 -9.66 -12.07
C LEU A 104 6.61 -10.38 -13.02
#